data_AF-A0A832GM76-F1
#
_entry.id   AF-A0A832GM76-F1
#
_cell.length_a   1.000
_cell.length_b   1.000
_cell.length_c   1.000
_cell.angle_alpha   90.00
_cell.angle_beta   90.00
_cell.angle_gamma   90.00
#
_symmetry.space_group_name_H-M   'P 1'
#
loop_
_entity.id
_entity.type
_entity.pdbx_description
1 polymer ?
#
loop_
_entity_poly.entity_id
_entity_poly.type
_entity_poly.pdbx_seq_one_letter_code
_entity_poly.pdbx_strand_id
1 'polypeptide(L)'
;MPEFFQFPKTLKKTLFHYCPGCHHSIIHRLLCEVIDELGIRDRAIGIASIGCSCFLYFYIDVDIVEAPHGRSCSAATGIKRARPELIVFTYQGDGDFAAIGLGDSLHAASRGEKITALMINNTVYGMTGGQVSPTTLPHQKTTTTPMGRDPQREGYPLKVAEILAGFEGVAYSARTAVNTPKRVLEAKKILKKAFQTQLEGKGFAYVEFLSACPVNWRMSPVEATKYIDHLTEVFPLGIFKDIS
;
A
#
# COMPACT_ATOMS: atom_id res chain seq x y z
N MET A 1 10.37 16.44 -29.80
CA MET A 1 9.84 15.23 -29.13
C MET A 1 9.18 15.68 -27.84
N PRO A 2 7.93 15.30 -27.55
CA PRO A 2 7.41 15.51 -26.20
C PRO A 2 8.28 14.71 -25.23
N GLU A 3 8.61 15.27 -24.07
CA GLU A 3 9.33 14.55 -23.02
C GLU A 3 8.49 13.35 -22.56
N PHE A 4 8.89 12.14 -22.98
CA PHE A 4 8.18 10.89 -22.68
C PHE A 4 8.21 10.51 -21.19
N PHE A 5 9.08 11.13 -20.40
CA PHE A 5 9.16 10.92 -18.95
C PHE A 5 9.79 12.15 -18.30
N GLN A 6 9.06 12.78 -17.38
CA GLN A 6 9.61 13.75 -16.46
C GLN A 6 9.69 13.12 -15.06
N PHE A 7 10.79 13.35 -14.37
CA PHE A 7 10.92 12.92 -12.98
C PHE A 7 9.92 13.70 -12.12
N PRO A 8 9.12 13.05 -11.25
CA PRO A 8 8.13 13.76 -10.43
C PRO A 8 8.80 14.83 -9.57
N LYS A 9 8.19 16.01 -9.50
CA LYS A 9 8.68 17.14 -8.69
C LYS A 9 8.57 16.83 -7.20
N THR A 10 7.59 16.01 -6.83
CA THR A 10 7.37 15.56 -5.44
C THR A 10 8.31 14.43 -5.02
N LEU A 11 9.09 13.83 -5.94
CA LEU A 11 10.05 12.79 -5.61
C LEU A 11 11.42 13.41 -5.32
N LYS A 12 11.94 13.22 -4.10
CA LYS A 12 13.25 13.71 -3.69
C LYS A 12 14.35 12.99 -4.48
N LYS A 13 15.34 13.74 -4.95
CA LYS A 13 16.52 13.21 -5.65
C LYS A 13 17.51 12.63 -4.64
N THR A 14 17.17 11.48 -4.07
CA THR A 14 17.98 10.78 -3.07
C THR A 14 18.09 9.29 -3.41
N LEU A 15 19.08 8.61 -2.83
CA LEU A 15 19.24 7.17 -2.96
C LEU A 15 18.20 6.43 -2.11
N PHE A 16 17.69 5.33 -2.66
CA PHE A 16 16.67 4.52 -1.99
C PHE A 16 17.37 3.44 -1.15
N HIS A 17 16.91 3.28 0.09
CA HIS A 17 17.42 2.26 1.02
C HIS A 17 16.78 0.87 0.80
N TYR A 18 15.92 0.73 -0.20
CA TYR A 18 15.25 -0.53 -0.50
C TYR A 18 16.17 -1.54 -1.17
N CYS A 19 15.88 -2.82 -0.95
CA CYS A 19 16.60 -3.92 -1.60
C CYS A 19 16.46 -3.86 -3.13
N PRO A 20 17.47 -4.27 -3.90
CA PRO A 20 17.35 -4.43 -5.35
C PRO A 20 16.14 -5.31 -5.72
N GLY A 21 15.30 -4.85 -6.65
CA GLY A 21 14.08 -5.54 -7.07
C GLY A 21 12.85 -5.31 -6.19
N CYS A 22 12.96 -4.57 -5.09
CA CYS A 22 11.80 -4.18 -4.30
C CYS A 22 10.92 -3.18 -5.07
N HIS A 23 9.60 -3.37 -5.03
CA HIS A 23 8.67 -2.54 -5.80
C HIS A 23 8.29 -1.21 -5.14
N HIS A 24 8.71 -0.95 -3.89
CA HIS A 24 8.47 0.34 -3.22
C HIS A 24 8.93 1.54 -4.06
N SER A 25 10.05 1.41 -4.79
CA SER A 25 10.57 2.52 -5.62
C SER A 25 9.63 2.92 -6.75
N ILE A 26 9.02 1.94 -7.41
CA ILE A 26 8.04 2.17 -8.47
C ILE A 26 6.76 2.76 -7.88
N ILE A 27 6.31 2.23 -6.74
CA ILE A 27 5.09 2.71 -6.07
C ILE A 27 5.26 4.16 -5.58
N HIS A 28 6.41 4.51 -5.01
CA HIS A 28 6.73 5.89 -4.62
C HIS A 28 6.74 6.84 -5.82
N ARG A 29 7.29 6.41 -6.95
CA ARG A 29 7.24 7.18 -8.20
C ARG A 29 5.81 7.44 -8.62
N LEU A 30 4.96 6.40 -8.67
CA LEU A 30 3.55 6.54 -9.04
C LEU A 30 2.77 7.45 -8.08
N LEU A 31 3.03 7.35 -6.77
CA LEU A 31 2.44 8.23 -5.77
C LEU A 31 2.81 9.69 -6.02
N CYS A 32 4.09 9.98 -6.30
CA CYS A 32 4.54 11.33 -6.62
C CYS A 32 3.96 11.85 -7.94
N GLU A 33 3.91 11.02 -8.99
CA GLU A 33 3.27 11.37 -10.27
C GLU A 33 1.79 11.75 -10.06
N VAL A 34 1.06 10.98 -9.25
CA VAL A 34 -0.36 11.26 -8.95
C VAL A 34 -0.52 12.53 -8.13
N ILE A 35 0.33 12.76 -7.13
CA ILE A 35 0.32 14.00 -6.33
C ILE A 35 0.57 15.23 -7.21
N ASP A 36 1.56 15.16 -8.10
CA ASP A 36 1.90 16.22 -9.04
C ASP A 36 0.76 16.49 -10.04
N GLU A 37 0.19 15.44 -10.64
CA GLU A 37 -0.90 15.55 -11.62
C GLU A 37 -2.18 16.12 -11.03
N LEU A 38 -2.47 15.84 -9.76
CA LEU A 38 -3.64 16.37 -9.06
C LEU A 38 -3.38 17.75 -8.46
N GLY A 39 -2.13 18.24 -8.48
CA GLY A 39 -1.76 19.53 -7.88
C GLY A 39 -2.02 19.59 -6.38
N ILE A 40 -1.89 18.46 -5.67
CA ILE A 40 -2.25 18.34 -4.25
C ILE A 40 -1.04 18.37 -3.30
N ARG A 41 0.18 18.57 -3.82
CA ARG A 41 1.43 18.50 -3.05
C ARG A 41 1.38 19.34 -1.76
N ASP A 42 1.01 20.62 -1.86
CA ASP A 42 1.06 21.58 -0.74
C ASP A 42 -0.02 21.35 0.33
N ARG A 43 -0.93 20.39 0.10
CA ARG A 43 -2.02 20.02 1.01
C ARG A 43 -2.04 18.52 1.30
N ALA A 44 -1.06 17.78 0.81
CA ALA A 44 -0.94 16.35 1.04
C ALA A 44 -0.15 16.08 2.32
N ILE A 45 -0.66 15.17 3.14
CA ILE A 45 0.03 14.67 4.33
C ILE A 45 -0.01 13.15 4.34
N GLY A 46 1.17 12.55 4.39
CA GLY A 46 1.32 11.10 4.45
C GLY A 46 1.50 10.62 5.88
N ILE A 47 1.05 9.41 6.16
CA ILE A 47 1.34 8.72 7.41
C ILE A 47 2.20 7.51 7.09
N ALA A 48 3.43 7.53 7.57
CA ALA A 48 4.37 6.44 7.48
C ALA A 48 4.27 5.58 8.75
N SER A 49 4.23 4.26 8.59
CA SER A 49 4.23 3.32 9.72
C SER A 49 5.42 2.39 9.70
N ILE A 50 5.76 1.85 10.87
CA ILE A 50 6.86 0.91 11.11
C ILE A 50 6.82 -0.27 10.14
N GLY A 51 7.96 -0.54 9.51
CA GLY A 51 8.15 -1.51 8.42
C GLY A 51 8.94 -0.89 7.27
N CYS A 52 9.25 -1.64 6.21
CA CYS A 52 9.94 -1.08 5.03
C CYS A 52 9.16 0.13 4.44
N SER A 53 7.84 0.13 4.61
CA SER A 53 6.96 1.25 4.29
C SER A 53 7.34 2.57 4.99
N CYS A 54 7.97 2.54 6.16
CA CYS A 54 8.28 3.73 6.96
C CYS A 54 9.22 4.69 6.23
N PHE A 55 10.13 4.17 5.38
CA PHE A 55 11.13 4.99 4.69
C PHE A 55 10.53 6.03 3.72
N LEU A 56 9.22 5.99 3.47
CA LEU A 56 8.46 6.96 2.68
C LEU A 56 8.90 8.41 2.90
N TYR A 57 9.09 8.84 4.16
CA TYR A 57 9.41 10.23 4.49
C TYR A 57 10.78 10.69 4.00
N PHE A 58 11.70 9.77 3.70
CA PHE A 58 12.97 10.12 3.07
C PHE A 58 12.83 10.47 1.58
N TYR A 59 11.76 10.02 0.93
CA TYR A 59 11.67 10.04 -0.54
C TYR A 59 10.63 10.99 -1.10
N ILE A 60 9.57 11.28 -0.35
CA ILE A 60 8.45 12.10 -0.83
C ILE A 60 8.53 13.50 -0.22
N ASP A 61 8.32 14.51 -1.05
CA ASP A 61 8.39 15.94 -0.70
C ASP A 61 7.02 16.51 -0.35
N VAL A 62 6.44 15.93 0.70
CA VAL A 62 5.20 16.35 1.38
C VAL A 62 5.40 16.19 2.89
N ASP A 63 4.49 16.76 3.70
CA ASP A 63 4.51 16.51 5.15
C ASP A 63 4.22 15.03 5.43
N ILE A 64 5.04 14.41 6.29
CA ILE A 64 4.84 13.02 6.71
C ILE A 64 4.89 12.92 8.23
N VAL A 65 3.89 12.25 8.80
CA VAL A 65 3.85 11.88 10.21
C VAL A 65 4.23 10.41 10.35
N GLU A 66 5.17 10.10 11.24
CA GLU A 66 5.46 8.72 11.62
C GLU A 66 4.49 8.28 12.72
N ALA A 67 3.74 7.21 12.47
CA ALA A 67 2.83 6.61 13.44
C ALA A 67 3.46 5.35 14.08
N PRO A 68 3.09 5.03 15.33
CA PRO A 68 3.40 3.72 15.90
C PRO A 68 2.85 2.58 15.04
N HIS A 69 3.47 1.40 15.13
CA HIS A 69 3.07 0.24 14.34
C HIS A 69 1.57 -0.07 14.47
N GLY A 70 0.88 -0.15 13.33
CA GLY A 70 -0.56 -0.37 13.23
C GLY A 70 -1.46 0.82 13.55
N ARG A 71 -0.92 2.04 13.67
CA ARG A 71 -1.70 3.23 14.10
C ARG A 71 -1.88 4.29 13.01
N SER A 72 -1.52 4.00 11.77
CA SER A 72 -1.60 5.02 10.72
C SER A 72 -3.02 5.46 10.39
N CYS A 73 -4.01 4.56 10.41
CA CYS A 73 -5.39 4.95 10.12
C CYS A 73 -5.98 5.78 11.27
N SER A 74 -5.59 5.53 12.52
CA SER A 74 -5.89 6.37 13.70
C SER A 74 -5.29 7.76 13.57
N ALA A 75 -3.99 7.86 13.27
CA ALA A 75 -3.30 9.13 13.08
C ALA A 75 -3.93 9.92 11.91
N ALA A 76 -4.17 9.24 10.79
CA ALA A 76 -4.81 9.81 9.62
C ALA A 76 -6.24 10.31 9.91
N THR A 77 -7.01 9.55 10.69
CA THR A 77 -8.36 9.96 11.16
C THR A 77 -8.27 11.26 11.95
N GLY A 78 -7.35 11.36 12.90
CA GLY A 78 -7.16 12.56 13.72
C GLY A 78 -6.81 13.78 12.87
N ILE A 79 -5.84 13.64 11.97
CA ILE A 79 -5.42 14.70 11.05
C ILE A 79 -6.59 15.12 10.15
N LYS A 80 -7.28 14.16 9.52
CA LYS A 80 -8.36 14.45 8.58
C LYS A 80 -9.53 15.15 9.25
N ARG A 81 -9.86 14.78 10.50
CA ARG A 81 -10.94 15.43 11.25
C ARG A 81 -10.54 16.82 11.77
N ALA A 82 -9.29 17.00 12.17
CA ALA A 82 -8.78 18.29 12.63
C ALA A 82 -8.59 19.30 11.48
N ARG A 83 -8.23 18.80 10.29
CA ARG A 83 -7.91 19.60 9.09
C ARG A 83 -8.58 18.98 7.84
N PRO A 84 -9.91 19.13 7.68
CA PRO A 84 -10.69 18.47 6.62
C PRO A 84 -10.24 18.77 5.19
N GLU A 85 -9.61 19.92 4.99
CA GLU A 85 -9.07 20.38 3.70
C GLU A 85 -7.79 19.65 3.27
N LEU A 86 -7.05 19.03 4.20
CA LEU A 86 -5.85 18.29 3.85
C LEU A 86 -6.18 16.98 3.13
N ILE A 87 -5.29 16.55 2.24
CA ILE A 87 -5.35 15.27 1.56
C ILE A 87 -4.48 14.28 2.32
N VAL A 88 -5.13 13.38 3.05
CA VAL A 88 -4.48 12.50 4.01
C VAL A 88 -4.36 11.11 3.41
N PHE A 89 -3.16 10.54 3.38
CA PHE A 89 -2.94 9.18 2.93
C PHE A 89 -2.07 8.37 3.88
N THR A 90 -2.29 7.07 3.96
CA THR A 90 -1.42 6.15 4.72
C THR A 90 -0.60 5.30 3.77
N TYR A 91 0.61 4.91 4.19
CA TYR A 91 1.47 3.98 3.46
C TYR A 91 1.98 2.91 4.42
N GLN A 92 1.41 1.71 4.32
CA GLN A 92 1.54 0.66 5.33
C GLN A 92 1.92 -0.67 4.68
N GLY A 93 2.69 -1.51 5.39
CA GLY A 93 2.84 -2.92 5.02
C GLY A 93 1.58 -3.74 5.33
N ASP A 94 1.50 -4.95 4.78
CA ASP A 94 0.47 -5.95 5.10
C ASP A 94 0.36 -6.27 6.60
N GLY A 95 1.48 -6.51 7.28
CA GLY A 95 1.49 -6.78 8.71
C GLY A 95 1.06 -5.56 9.55
N ASP A 96 1.45 -4.37 9.13
CA ASP A 96 1.05 -3.12 9.78
C ASP A 96 -0.45 -2.87 9.64
N PHE A 97 -0.99 -2.98 8.42
CA PHE A 97 -2.36 -2.66 8.10
C PHE A 97 -3.36 -3.74 8.55
N ALA A 98 -3.02 -5.02 8.35
CA ALA A 98 -3.94 -6.15 8.45
C ALA A 98 -3.62 -7.11 9.61
N ALA A 99 -2.56 -6.87 10.39
CA ALA A 99 -2.31 -7.61 11.65
C ALA A 99 -2.58 -6.69 12.85
N ILE A 100 -1.55 -6.04 13.38
CA ILE A 100 -1.66 -5.20 14.58
C ILE A 100 -2.56 -3.99 14.36
N GLY A 101 -2.60 -3.47 13.12
CA GLY A 101 -3.49 -2.38 12.73
C GLY A 101 -4.88 -2.80 12.26
N LEU A 102 -5.24 -4.09 12.29
CA LEU A 102 -6.50 -4.57 11.71
C LEU A 102 -7.72 -3.86 12.31
N GLY A 103 -7.80 -3.75 13.64
CA GLY A 103 -8.91 -3.03 14.29
C GLY A 103 -8.95 -1.55 13.88
N ASP A 104 -7.78 -0.93 13.76
CA ASP A 104 -7.65 0.48 13.37
C ASP A 104 -8.13 0.74 11.93
N SER A 105 -7.65 -0.09 10.99
CA SER A 105 -7.97 0.01 9.57
C SER A 105 -9.44 -0.29 9.29
N LEU A 106 -10.00 -1.35 9.88
CA LEU A 106 -11.41 -1.71 9.73
C LEU A 106 -12.32 -0.61 10.28
N HIS A 107 -12.01 -0.03 11.44
CA HIS A 107 -12.85 1.01 12.02
C HIS A 107 -12.75 2.34 11.26
N ALA A 108 -11.58 2.70 10.71
CA ALA A 108 -11.48 3.86 9.81
C ALA A 108 -12.29 3.67 8.53
N ALA A 109 -12.23 2.47 7.94
CA ALA A 109 -13.03 2.10 6.77
C ALA A 109 -14.54 2.10 7.06
N SER A 110 -14.95 1.49 8.18
CA SER A 110 -16.35 1.42 8.63
C SER A 110 -16.95 2.81 8.86
N ARG A 111 -16.19 3.75 9.45
CA ARG A 111 -16.63 5.14 9.64
C ARG A 111 -16.64 5.95 8.34
N GLY A 112 -16.07 5.42 7.26
CA GLY A 112 -15.90 6.15 6.00
C GLY A 112 -15.00 7.37 6.14
N GLU A 113 -13.93 7.25 6.95
CA GLU A 113 -12.95 8.33 7.09
C GLU A 113 -12.42 8.71 5.71
N LYS A 114 -12.45 10.01 5.40
CA LYS A 114 -12.09 10.56 4.09
C LYS A 114 -10.57 10.58 3.91
N ILE A 115 -9.96 9.40 3.91
CA ILE A 115 -8.53 9.18 3.76
C ILE A 115 -8.28 8.16 2.64
N THR A 116 -7.07 8.17 2.09
CA THR A 116 -6.62 7.21 1.09
C THR A 116 -5.60 6.27 1.73
N ALA A 117 -5.98 5.02 1.99
CA ALA A 117 -5.12 4.03 2.61
C ALA A 117 -4.42 3.16 1.57
N LEU A 118 -3.09 3.08 1.64
CA LEU A 118 -2.26 2.27 0.75
C LEU A 118 -1.62 1.12 1.53
N MET A 119 -1.95 -0.12 1.16
CA MET A 119 -1.33 -1.32 1.74
C MET A 119 -0.36 -1.93 0.72
N ILE A 120 0.89 -2.12 1.14
CA ILE A 120 1.94 -2.77 0.35
C ILE A 120 2.03 -4.22 0.79
N ASN A 121 1.37 -5.09 0.03
CA ASN A 121 1.30 -6.52 0.30
C ASN A 121 2.49 -7.24 -0.32
N ASN A 122 3.48 -7.52 0.52
CA ASN A 122 4.66 -8.31 0.16
C ASN A 122 4.71 -9.67 0.89
N THR A 123 3.59 -10.05 1.51
CA THR A 123 3.32 -11.35 2.12
C THR A 123 4.25 -11.76 3.27
N VAL A 124 5.04 -10.84 3.83
CA VAL A 124 5.95 -11.08 4.96
C VAL A 124 6.22 -9.79 5.77
N TYR A 125 6.60 -9.93 7.04
CA TYR A 125 7.19 -8.78 7.75
C TYR A 125 8.62 -8.51 7.27
N GLY A 126 8.74 -7.68 6.23
CA GLY A 126 9.99 -7.51 5.51
C GLY A 126 11.15 -6.95 6.35
N MET A 127 10.89 -5.89 7.11
CA MET A 127 11.92 -5.17 7.89
C MET A 127 12.48 -5.98 9.06
N THR A 128 11.65 -6.84 9.66
CA THR A 128 12.03 -7.63 10.83
C THR A 128 12.66 -8.98 10.47
N GLY A 129 12.87 -9.27 9.19
CA GLY A 129 13.53 -10.49 8.72
C GLY A 129 12.59 -11.57 8.18
N GLY A 130 11.43 -11.18 7.65
CA GLY A 130 10.61 -12.06 6.81
C GLY A 130 9.77 -13.09 7.58
N GLN A 131 9.14 -12.67 8.69
CA GLN A 131 8.18 -13.48 9.43
C GLN A 131 6.84 -13.59 8.70
N VAL A 132 6.04 -14.58 9.09
CA VAL A 132 4.66 -14.77 8.62
C VAL A 132 3.81 -13.51 8.86
N SER A 133 3.13 -13.04 7.82
CA SER A 133 2.15 -11.94 7.85
C SER A 133 0.73 -12.48 7.62
N PRO A 134 -0.32 -11.67 7.84
CA PRO A 134 -1.70 -12.08 7.56
C PRO A 134 -1.95 -12.46 6.11
N THR A 135 -1.12 -12.00 5.17
CA THR A 135 -1.26 -12.26 3.73
C THR A 135 -0.23 -13.27 3.19
N THR A 136 0.65 -13.82 4.03
CA THR A 136 1.55 -14.93 3.66
C THR A 136 0.76 -16.07 3.01
N LEU A 137 1.20 -16.54 1.83
CA LEU A 137 0.50 -17.58 1.08
C LEU A 137 0.61 -18.95 1.77
N PRO A 138 -0.34 -19.88 1.51
CA PRO A 138 -0.18 -21.28 1.90
C PRO A 138 1.15 -21.83 1.39
N HIS A 139 1.82 -22.63 2.22
CA HIS A 139 3.12 -23.26 1.93
C HIS A 139 4.30 -22.29 1.72
N GLN A 140 4.08 -20.98 1.74
CA GLN A 140 5.17 -20.00 1.69
C GLN A 140 6.02 -20.11 2.96
N LYS A 141 7.32 -20.36 2.78
CA LYS A 141 8.28 -20.44 3.88
C LYS A 141 8.64 -19.05 4.37
N THR A 142 8.64 -18.88 5.70
CA THR A 142 9.04 -17.66 6.38
C THR A 142 10.01 -18.01 7.52
N THR A 143 10.60 -17.02 8.19
CA THR A 143 11.48 -17.30 9.33
C THR A 143 10.77 -17.92 10.53
N THR A 144 9.47 -17.66 10.69
CA THR A 144 8.63 -18.23 11.76
C THR A 144 7.80 -19.43 11.31
N THR A 145 7.67 -19.65 10.00
CA THR A 145 7.08 -20.87 9.40
C THR A 145 8.07 -21.53 8.44
N PRO A 146 9.16 -22.14 8.96
CA PRO A 146 10.25 -22.68 8.11
C PRO A 146 9.80 -23.83 7.21
N MET A 147 8.75 -24.55 7.60
CA MET A 147 8.14 -25.63 6.81
C MET A 147 7.08 -25.12 5.83
N GLY A 148 6.84 -23.81 5.77
CA GLY A 148 5.74 -23.20 5.04
C GLY A 148 4.57 -22.87 5.96
N ARG A 149 3.76 -21.87 5.59
CA ARG A 149 2.48 -21.59 6.25
C ARG A 149 1.53 -22.78 6.06
N ASP A 150 1.07 -23.35 7.16
CA ASP A 150 0.03 -24.37 7.19
C ASP A 150 -1.32 -23.69 7.44
N PRO A 151 -2.26 -23.74 6.47
CA PRO A 151 -3.58 -23.14 6.67
C PRO A 151 -4.36 -23.68 7.87
N GLN A 152 -4.07 -24.90 8.34
CA GLN A 152 -4.74 -25.46 9.53
C GLN A 152 -4.22 -24.85 10.82
N ARG A 153 -2.94 -24.43 10.87
CA ARG A 153 -2.31 -23.89 12.08
C ARG A 153 -2.19 -22.38 12.08
N GLU A 154 -1.81 -21.78 10.97
CA GLU A 154 -1.64 -20.33 10.81
C GLU A 154 -2.81 -19.65 10.06
N GLY A 155 -3.83 -20.41 9.65
CA GLY A 155 -4.98 -19.88 8.92
C GLY A 155 -4.69 -19.53 7.47
N TYR A 156 -5.73 -19.07 6.75
CA TYR A 156 -5.63 -18.66 5.35
C TYR A 156 -5.27 -17.18 5.21
N PRO A 157 -4.69 -16.76 4.05
CA PRO A 157 -4.36 -15.37 3.81
C PRO A 157 -5.59 -14.46 3.82
N LEU A 158 -5.47 -13.28 4.45
CA LEU A 158 -6.56 -12.30 4.50
C LEU A 158 -6.71 -11.55 3.17
N LYS A 159 -7.92 -11.59 2.61
CA LYS A 159 -8.31 -10.88 1.39
C LYS A 159 -8.80 -9.47 1.72
N VAL A 160 -7.87 -8.58 2.05
CA VAL A 160 -8.18 -7.27 2.66
C VAL A 160 -9.01 -6.37 1.74
N ALA A 161 -8.68 -6.29 0.45
CA ALA A 161 -9.45 -5.46 -0.51
C ALA A 161 -10.94 -5.87 -0.57
N GLU A 162 -11.20 -7.17 -0.57
CA GLU A 162 -12.54 -7.77 -0.58
C GLU A 162 -13.26 -7.54 0.76
N ILE A 163 -12.57 -7.75 1.89
CA ILE A 163 -13.12 -7.46 3.23
C ILE A 163 -13.54 -5.99 3.32
N LEU A 164 -12.67 -5.07 2.91
CA LEU A 164 -12.95 -3.64 2.98
C LEU A 164 -14.09 -3.22 2.05
N ALA A 165 -14.20 -3.84 0.87
CA ALA A 165 -15.30 -3.59 -0.06
C ALA A 165 -16.68 -3.90 0.56
N GLY A 166 -16.75 -4.76 1.59
CA GLY A 166 -17.98 -5.06 2.31
C GLY A 166 -18.50 -3.93 3.21
N PHE A 167 -17.69 -2.94 3.58
CA PHE A 167 -18.13 -1.84 4.45
C PHE A 167 -18.84 -0.74 3.66
N GLU A 168 -19.93 -0.21 4.19
CA GLU A 168 -20.68 0.91 3.60
C GLU A 168 -19.82 2.17 3.47
N GLY A 169 -19.03 2.51 4.49
CA GLY A 169 -18.16 3.69 4.52
C GLY A 169 -17.00 3.68 3.52
N VAL A 170 -16.70 2.54 2.91
CA VAL A 170 -15.66 2.44 1.87
C VAL A 170 -16.24 2.89 0.54
N ALA A 171 -15.66 3.93 -0.06
CA ALA A 171 -16.10 4.46 -1.34
C ALA A 171 -15.33 3.84 -2.53
N TYR A 172 -14.08 3.43 -2.29
CA TYR A 172 -13.22 2.83 -3.30
C TYR A 172 -12.33 1.75 -2.67
N SER A 173 -12.29 0.56 -3.26
CA SER A 173 -11.39 -0.53 -2.86
C SER A 173 -10.85 -1.23 -4.11
N ALA A 174 -9.53 -1.27 -4.25
CA ALA A 174 -8.87 -1.90 -5.39
C ALA A 174 -7.58 -2.62 -4.99
N ARG A 175 -7.18 -3.60 -5.80
CA ARG A 175 -5.88 -4.26 -5.75
C ARG A 175 -5.17 -4.14 -7.08
N THR A 176 -3.89 -3.81 -7.04
CA THR A 176 -3.02 -3.65 -8.19
C THR A 176 -1.63 -4.23 -7.94
N ALA A 177 -0.78 -4.18 -8.96
CA ALA A 177 0.60 -4.62 -8.93
C ALA A 177 1.45 -3.74 -9.87
N VAL A 178 2.77 -3.82 -9.77
CA VAL A 178 3.70 -3.00 -10.60
C VAL A 178 4.80 -3.83 -11.27
N ASN A 179 4.59 -5.14 -11.40
CA ASN A 179 5.58 -6.08 -11.94
C ASN A 179 5.70 -6.08 -13.48
N THR A 180 4.83 -5.37 -14.21
CA THR A 180 4.93 -5.19 -15.67
C THR A 180 4.62 -3.74 -16.07
N PRO A 181 5.12 -3.24 -17.22
CA PRO A 181 4.81 -1.89 -17.68
C PRO A 181 3.31 -1.61 -17.80
N LYS A 182 2.52 -2.58 -18.29
CA LYS A 182 1.06 -2.48 -18.35
C LYS A 182 0.47 -2.27 -16.95
N ARG A 183 0.88 -3.08 -15.97
CA ARG A 183 0.38 -2.99 -14.59
C ARG A 183 0.82 -1.69 -13.90
N VAL A 184 1.99 -1.14 -14.22
CA VAL A 184 2.41 0.19 -13.75
C VAL A 184 1.44 1.29 -14.20
N LEU A 185 1.01 1.27 -15.47
CA LEU A 185 0.04 2.24 -16.00
C LEU A 185 -1.34 2.08 -15.34
N GLU A 186 -1.81 0.85 -15.16
CA GLU A 186 -3.08 0.58 -14.48
C GLU A 186 -3.04 0.94 -12.99
N ALA A 187 -1.94 0.65 -12.30
CA ALA A 187 -1.72 1.03 -10.91
C ALA A 187 -1.78 2.55 -10.71
N LYS A 188 -1.24 3.33 -11.65
CA LYS A 188 -1.34 4.79 -11.62
C LYS A 188 -2.79 5.27 -11.70
N LYS A 189 -3.59 4.69 -12.61
CA LYS A 189 -5.02 5.03 -12.76
C LYS A 189 -5.80 4.71 -11.48
N ILE A 190 -5.59 3.51 -10.92
CA ILE A 190 -6.21 3.07 -9.67
C ILE A 190 -5.84 4.02 -8.52
N LEU A 191 -4.56 4.34 -8.39
CA LEU A 191 -4.09 5.25 -7.35
C LEU A 191 -4.69 6.65 -7.49
N LYS A 192 -4.71 7.19 -8.71
CA LYS A 192 -5.32 8.49 -9.01
C LYS A 192 -6.81 8.52 -8.64
N LYS A 193 -7.56 7.48 -9.00
CA LYS A 193 -8.98 7.33 -8.65
C LYS A 193 -9.18 7.33 -7.13
N ALA A 194 -8.34 6.61 -6.38
CA ALA A 194 -8.41 6.59 -4.92
C ALA A 194 -8.20 7.97 -4.26
N PHE A 195 -7.30 8.79 -4.79
CA PHE A 195 -7.14 10.18 -4.35
C PHE A 195 -8.32 11.07 -4.78
N GLN A 196 -8.86 10.86 -5.97
CA GLN A 196 -10.08 11.56 -6.44
C GLN A 196 -11.29 11.27 -5.54
N THR A 197 -11.48 10.00 -5.15
CA THR A 197 -12.54 9.61 -4.19
C THR A 197 -12.45 10.41 -2.89
N GLN A 198 -11.24 10.65 -2.39
CA GLN A 198 -11.02 11.48 -1.22
C GLN A 198 -11.32 12.96 -1.50
N LEU A 199 -10.83 13.50 -2.62
CA LEU A 199 -11.05 14.89 -3.04
C LEU A 199 -12.54 15.22 -3.17
N GLU A 200 -13.32 14.26 -3.66
CA GLU A 200 -14.78 14.35 -3.80
C GLU A 200 -15.53 14.10 -2.48
N GLY A 201 -14.79 13.74 -1.42
CA GLY A 201 -15.34 13.56 -0.08
C GLY A 201 -16.27 12.36 0.08
N LYS A 202 -16.12 11.33 -0.76
CA LYS A 202 -17.05 10.20 -0.90
C LYS A 202 -16.95 9.16 0.23
N GLY A 203 -15.79 9.04 0.87
CA GLY A 203 -15.57 8.11 1.97
C GLY A 203 -14.14 7.57 1.98
N PHE A 204 -13.97 6.39 2.58
CA PHE A 204 -12.68 5.73 2.68
C PHE A 204 -12.25 5.14 1.34
N ALA A 205 -11.02 5.44 0.92
CA ALA A 205 -10.43 4.88 -0.30
C ALA A 205 -9.27 3.96 0.07
N TYR A 206 -9.21 2.78 -0.55
CA TYR A 206 -8.20 1.77 -0.28
C TYR A 206 -7.56 1.26 -1.58
N VAL A 207 -6.23 1.15 -1.57
CA VAL A 207 -5.47 0.50 -2.64
C VAL A 207 -4.46 -0.48 -2.06
N GLU A 208 -4.58 -1.74 -2.44
CA GLU A 208 -3.60 -2.78 -2.17
C GLU A 208 -2.62 -2.91 -3.34
N PHE A 209 -1.31 -2.85 -3.07
CA PHE A 209 -0.25 -3.13 -4.04
C PHE A 209 0.39 -4.47 -3.71
N LEU A 210 0.26 -5.46 -4.59
CA LEU A 210 1.11 -6.65 -4.56
C LEU A 210 2.53 -6.26 -4.94
N SER A 211 3.49 -6.55 -4.07
CA SER A 211 4.83 -5.96 -4.11
C SER A 211 5.90 -7.01 -3.84
N ALA A 212 6.99 -6.97 -4.62
CA ALA A 212 8.08 -7.94 -4.47
C ALA A 212 8.93 -7.69 -3.21
N CYS A 213 9.28 -8.78 -2.50
CA CYS A 213 10.26 -8.79 -1.41
C CYS A 213 11.39 -9.80 -1.68
N PRO A 214 12.33 -9.51 -2.61
CA PRO A 214 13.32 -10.48 -3.07
C PRO A 214 14.15 -11.12 -1.95
N VAL A 215 14.62 -10.29 -1.00
CA VAL A 215 15.49 -10.73 0.11
C VAL A 215 14.78 -11.75 0.99
N ASN A 216 13.56 -11.47 1.44
CA ASN A 216 12.85 -12.36 2.38
C ASN A 216 12.20 -13.55 1.67
N TRP A 217 11.85 -13.42 0.40
CA TRP A 217 11.40 -14.55 -0.41
C TRP A 217 12.56 -15.44 -0.88
N ARG A 218 13.81 -15.02 -0.67
CA ARG A 218 15.04 -15.70 -1.11
C ARG A 218 15.04 -15.95 -2.62
N MET A 219 14.61 -14.94 -3.37
CA MET A 219 14.52 -14.95 -4.82
C MET A 219 15.42 -13.87 -5.41
N SER A 220 15.92 -14.08 -6.62
CA SER A 220 16.53 -12.98 -7.37
C SER A 220 15.50 -11.87 -7.65
N PRO A 221 15.93 -10.61 -7.89
CA PRO A 221 15.03 -9.52 -8.26
C PRO A 221 14.06 -9.85 -9.41
N VAL A 222 14.54 -10.58 -10.41
CA VAL A 222 13.76 -10.96 -11.60
C VAL A 222 12.72 -12.03 -11.25
N GLU A 223 13.12 -13.06 -10.49
CA GLU A 223 12.20 -14.11 -10.04
C GLU A 223 11.11 -13.54 -9.14
N ALA A 224 11.47 -12.69 -8.17
CA ALA A 224 10.50 -12.06 -7.27
C ALA A 224 9.48 -11.19 -8.04
N THR A 225 9.92 -10.50 -9.10
CA THR A 225 9.02 -9.73 -9.96
C THR A 225 8.04 -10.63 -10.72
N LYS A 226 8.50 -11.77 -11.24
CA LYS A 226 7.62 -12.77 -11.88
C LYS A 226 6.69 -13.44 -10.87
N TYR A 227 7.15 -13.68 -9.64
CA TYR A 227 6.39 -14.32 -8.58
C TYR A 227 5.12 -13.55 -8.18
N ILE A 228 5.06 -12.24 -8.47
CA ILE A 228 3.82 -11.46 -8.32
C ILE A 228 2.65 -12.07 -9.09
N ASP A 229 2.88 -12.69 -10.25
CA ASP A 229 1.80 -13.36 -10.99
C ASP A 229 1.20 -14.51 -10.18
N HIS A 230 2.02 -15.25 -9.44
CA HIS A 230 1.53 -16.29 -8.53
C HIS A 230 0.74 -15.70 -7.35
N LEU A 231 1.18 -14.55 -6.79
CA LEU A 231 0.38 -13.85 -5.77
C LEU A 231 -1.02 -13.50 -6.30
N THR A 232 -1.17 -13.19 -7.59
CA THR A 232 -2.48 -12.85 -8.17
C THR A 232 -3.48 -14.02 -8.19
N GLU A 233 -3.01 -15.28 -8.10
CA GLU A 233 -3.88 -16.45 -8.03
C GLU A 233 -4.65 -16.49 -6.70
N VAL A 234 -4.04 -15.98 -5.62
CA VAL A 234 -4.67 -15.87 -4.29
C VAL A 234 -5.31 -14.51 -4.08
N PHE A 235 -4.68 -13.46 -4.62
CA PHE A 235 -5.05 -12.07 -4.51
C PHE A 235 -5.36 -11.48 -5.89
N PRO A 236 -6.54 -11.77 -6.48
CA PRO A 236 -6.87 -11.31 -7.83
C PRO A 236 -6.76 -9.78 -7.92
N LEU A 237 -6.21 -9.28 -9.03
CA LEU A 237 -6.15 -7.85 -9.31
C LEU A 237 -7.53 -7.34 -9.74
N GLY A 238 -7.88 -6.11 -9.38
CA GLY A 238 -9.14 -5.51 -9.80
C GLY A 238 -9.66 -4.43 -8.87
N ILE A 239 -10.81 -3.89 -9.25
CA ILE A 239 -11.60 -2.97 -8.43
C ILE A 239 -12.71 -3.80 -7.80
N PHE A 240 -12.78 -3.78 -6.46
CA PHE A 240 -13.76 -4.55 -5.67
C PHE A 240 -14.94 -3.69 -5.24
N LYS A 241 -14.72 -2.38 -5.12
CA LYS A 241 -15.77 -1.39 -4.89
C LYS A 241 -15.40 -0.07 -5.54
N ASP A 242 -16.34 0.53 -6.25
CA ASP A 242 -16.24 1.90 -6.74
C ASP A 242 -17.64 2.51 -6.76
N ILE A 243 -17.89 3.41 -5.81
CA ILE A 243 -19.09 4.27 -5.81
C ILE A 243 -18.71 5.72 -6.11
N SER A 244 -17.51 5.94 -6.67
CA SER A 244 -16.99 7.24 -7.04
C SER A 244 -17.10 7.54 -8.53
#